data_AF-A0A3M0AHS7-F1
#
_entry.id   AF-A0A3M0AHS7-F1
#
_cell.length_a   1.000
_cell.length_b   1.000
_cell.length_c   1.000
_cell.angle_alpha   90.00
_cell.angle_beta   90.00
_cell.angle_gamma   90.00
#
_symmetry.space_group_name_H-M   'P 1'
#
loop_
_entity.id
_entity.type
_entity.pdbx_description
1 polymer ?
#
loop_
_entity_poly.entity_id
_entity_poly.type
_entity_poly.pdbx_seq_one_letter_code
_entity_poly.pdbx_strand_id
1 'polypeptide(L)'
;MFNVDAIRREFPLLQREVHGKPLVYLDNAATTQKPQCVIDSLTNYYTSMNSNVHRGAHCLADEATRAYETARGQVARFINAARECEIIWTSGTTEGINIIARGIADRLAPRHNVVVSAMEHHANLVPWQQACHRSGAELRIAPINDAGDIDMTALAELIDSNTAILSVAHISNALGTINPVHKIGEMLKSVNPSALFMIDGAQGIAHGDVDVQALGCDFYAFSGHKVFGPTGVGVLWGRESVLADWPVWQTGGEMISSVTYQSAEWNILPSRLEAGTPNIAGAIALGTAINWLSQQDLEGLRAHEQTLIRYADERAAQVSGLRQIGTAEKRIGVLSFVLSQGHAADVGFLLDRQGIAIRTGNHCAEPLMERFGLSGSARASFSIYNTVDEIDLLFTGIEKAKMMLE
;
A
#
# COMPACT_ATOMS: atom_id res chain seq x y z
N MET A 1 25.42 6.01 -7.10
CA MET A 1 25.00 7.38 -7.42
C MET A 1 23.76 7.26 -8.29
N PHE A 2 22.62 7.50 -7.66
CA PHE A 2 21.32 7.53 -8.29
C PHE A 2 21.26 8.49 -9.48
N ASN A 3 20.66 8.04 -10.59
CA ASN A 3 20.46 8.82 -11.81
C ASN A 3 18.99 8.66 -12.27
N VAL A 4 18.20 9.72 -12.06
CA VAL A 4 16.77 9.73 -12.38
C VAL A 4 16.50 9.51 -13.87
N ASP A 5 17.32 10.05 -14.78
CA ASP A 5 17.13 9.88 -16.22
C ASP A 5 17.38 8.45 -16.68
N ALA A 6 18.34 7.75 -16.04
CA ALA A 6 18.57 6.34 -16.29
C ALA A 6 17.35 5.51 -15.89
N ILE A 7 16.81 5.74 -14.69
CA ILE A 7 15.63 5.04 -14.17
C ILE A 7 14.40 5.37 -15.04
N ARG A 8 14.18 6.64 -15.38
CA ARG A 8 13.04 7.08 -16.23
C ARG A 8 12.99 6.36 -17.57
N ARG A 9 14.14 6.08 -18.20
CA ARG A 9 14.20 5.34 -19.47
C ARG A 9 13.67 3.92 -19.37
N GLU A 10 13.66 3.33 -18.18
CA GLU A 10 13.12 1.98 -17.97
C GLU A 10 11.58 1.96 -17.95
N PHE A 11 10.92 3.12 -17.83
CA PHE A 11 9.46 3.24 -17.78
C PHE A 11 8.90 3.74 -19.12
N PRO A 12 8.49 2.84 -20.04
CA PRO A 12 8.08 3.24 -21.39
C PRO A 12 6.88 4.19 -21.41
N LEU A 13 5.97 4.10 -20.42
CA LEU A 13 4.78 4.95 -20.37
C LEU A 13 5.11 6.45 -20.19
N LEU A 14 6.24 6.78 -19.56
CA LEU A 14 6.63 8.17 -19.30
C LEU A 14 7.02 8.95 -20.56
N GLN A 15 7.22 8.26 -21.70
CA GLN A 15 7.50 8.89 -22.99
C GLN A 15 6.22 9.32 -23.74
N ARG A 16 5.05 8.99 -23.21
CA ARG A 16 3.77 9.28 -23.86
C ARG A 16 3.42 10.77 -23.77
N GLU A 17 2.76 11.26 -24.82
CA GLU A 17 2.06 12.55 -24.79
C GLU A 17 0.57 12.40 -24.42
N VAL A 18 0.05 13.36 -23.68
CA VAL A 18 -1.35 13.48 -23.29
C VAL A 18 -1.83 14.89 -23.64
N HIS A 19 -2.92 14.99 -24.42
CA HIS A 19 -3.42 16.25 -24.99
C HIS A 19 -2.35 17.05 -25.77
N GLY A 20 -1.45 16.36 -26.47
CA GLY A 20 -0.35 16.95 -27.24
C GLY A 20 0.75 17.59 -26.39
N LYS A 21 0.90 17.17 -25.13
CA LYS A 21 1.91 17.63 -24.18
C LYS A 21 2.65 16.43 -23.56
N PRO A 22 3.93 16.55 -23.20
CA PRO A 22 4.63 15.52 -22.44
C PRO A 22 3.89 15.18 -21.14
N LEU A 23 3.75 13.90 -20.83
CA LEU A 23 3.10 13.44 -19.61
C LEU A 23 3.94 13.80 -18.37
N VAL A 24 3.30 14.46 -17.40
CA VAL A 24 3.80 14.64 -16.03
C VAL A 24 2.94 13.79 -15.10
N TYR A 25 3.42 12.59 -14.76
CA TYR A 25 2.64 11.63 -13.97
C TYR A 25 2.92 11.75 -12.46
N LEU A 26 1.96 12.33 -11.72
CA LEU A 26 2.05 12.61 -10.28
C LEU A 26 0.90 11.95 -9.49
N ASP A 27 0.37 10.80 -9.94
CA ASP A 27 -0.63 9.98 -9.21
C ASP A 27 -0.06 8.63 -8.75
N ASN A 28 1.21 8.63 -8.37
CA ASN A 28 1.95 7.42 -7.97
C ASN A 28 1.40 6.75 -6.71
N ALA A 29 0.84 7.52 -5.77
CA ALA A 29 0.21 6.98 -4.57
C ALA A 29 -1.10 6.22 -4.88
N ALA A 30 -1.69 6.37 -6.07
CA ALA A 30 -2.76 5.50 -6.55
C ALA A 30 -2.20 4.25 -7.23
N THR A 31 -1.29 4.41 -8.20
CA THR A 31 -0.54 3.31 -8.80
C THR A 31 0.76 3.84 -9.40
N THR A 32 1.84 3.08 -9.29
CA THR A 32 3.10 3.41 -9.96
C THR A 32 3.08 2.93 -11.40
N GLN A 33 3.95 3.52 -12.23
CA GLN A 33 4.28 2.99 -13.54
C GLN A 33 5.15 1.73 -13.40
N LYS A 34 5.32 1.00 -14.52
CA LYS A 34 5.95 -0.33 -14.54
C LYS A 34 7.23 -0.23 -15.39
N PRO A 35 8.38 -0.67 -14.88
CA PRO A 35 9.58 -0.74 -15.69
C PRO A 35 9.43 -1.85 -16.74
N GLN A 36 10.18 -1.75 -17.84
CA GLN A 36 10.08 -2.65 -18.98
C GLN A 36 10.28 -4.12 -18.57
N CYS A 37 11.18 -4.41 -17.64
CA CYS A 37 11.44 -5.77 -17.15
C CYS A 37 10.20 -6.45 -16.53
N VAL A 38 9.30 -5.68 -15.90
CA VAL A 38 8.06 -6.21 -15.32
C VAL A 38 7.04 -6.52 -16.42
N ILE A 39 6.98 -5.68 -17.45
CA ILE A 39 6.12 -5.90 -18.63
C ILE A 39 6.60 -7.14 -19.41
N ASP A 40 7.91 -7.26 -19.59
CA ASP A 40 8.53 -8.40 -20.27
C ASP A 40 8.32 -9.70 -19.49
N SER A 41 8.35 -9.64 -18.16
CA SER A 41 8.07 -10.80 -17.29
C SER A 41 6.65 -11.35 -17.50
N LEU A 42 5.64 -10.47 -17.56
CA LEU A 42 4.26 -10.87 -17.89
C LEU A 42 4.16 -11.47 -19.29
N THR A 43 4.81 -10.83 -20.26
CA THR A 43 4.80 -11.29 -21.66
C THR A 43 5.43 -12.68 -21.77
N ASN A 44 6.62 -12.84 -21.19
CA ASN A 44 7.37 -14.09 -21.21
C ASN A 44 6.61 -15.24 -20.51
N TYR A 45 5.91 -14.96 -19.41
CA TYR A 45 5.05 -15.98 -18.80
C TYR A 45 4.04 -16.53 -19.82
N TYR A 46 3.29 -15.64 -20.47
CA TYR A 46 2.24 -16.06 -21.40
C TYR A 46 2.76 -16.64 -22.71
N THR A 47 3.92 -16.20 -23.21
CA THR A 47 4.48 -16.69 -24.47
C THR A 47 5.32 -17.95 -24.33
N SER A 48 5.86 -18.23 -23.14
CA SER A 48 6.93 -19.23 -22.99
C SER A 48 6.64 -20.31 -21.94
N MET A 49 5.90 -20.02 -20.86
CA MET A 49 5.77 -20.95 -19.71
C MET A 49 4.35 -21.05 -19.12
N ASN A 50 3.32 -20.57 -19.80
CA ASN A 50 1.96 -20.51 -19.26
C ASN A 50 1.42 -21.91 -18.90
N SER A 51 1.18 -22.12 -17.60
CA SER A 51 0.55 -23.32 -17.06
C SER A 51 0.01 -23.06 -15.67
N ASN A 52 -0.85 -23.95 -15.17
CA ASN A 52 -1.25 -23.94 -13.77
C ASN A 52 -0.10 -24.46 -12.88
N VAL A 53 -0.10 -24.07 -11.60
CA VAL A 53 0.95 -24.39 -10.63
C VAL A 53 0.58 -25.61 -9.75
N HIS A 54 1.59 -26.20 -9.10
CA HIS A 54 1.51 -27.24 -8.05
C HIS A 54 0.92 -28.61 -8.43
N ARG A 55 0.13 -28.74 -9.51
CA ARG A 55 -0.61 -29.97 -9.84
C ARG A 55 -0.21 -30.68 -11.14
N GLY A 56 0.64 -30.06 -11.96
CA GLY A 56 1.05 -30.63 -13.25
C GLY A 56 2.37 -31.39 -13.14
N ALA A 57 2.42 -32.61 -13.68
CA ALA A 57 3.64 -33.42 -13.77
C ALA A 57 4.47 -33.14 -15.05
N HIS A 58 4.09 -32.13 -15.84
CA HIS A 58 4.71 -31.82 -17.12
C HIS A 58 5.63 -30.57 -17.01
N CYS A 59 6.56 -30.43 -17.95
CA CYS A 59 7.62 -29.40 -17.94
C CYS A 59 7.09 -27.97 -17.66
N LEU A 60 6.04 -27.54 -18.38
CA LEU A 60 5.50 -26.19 -18.20
C LEU A 60 4.91 -25.91 -16.81
N ALA A 61 4.29 -26.91 -16.16
CA ALA A 61 3.76 -26.73 -14.81
C ALA A 61 4.88 -26.63 -13.78
N ASP A 62 5.95 -27.42 -13.96
CA ASP A 62 7.16 -27.36 -13.14
C ASP A 62 7.89 -26.02 -13.31
N GLU A 63 8.06 -25.53 -14.55
CA GLU A 63 8.60 -24.19 -14.82
C GLU A 63 7.77 -23.06 -14.21
N ALA A 64 6.45 -23.06 -14.42
CA ALA A 64 5.55 -22.05 -13.85
C ALA A 64 5.56 -22.10 -12.31
N THR A 65 5.55 -23.29 -11.71
CA THR A 65 5.59 -23.46 -10.24
C THR A 65 6.90 -22.94 -9.67
N ARG A 66 8.04 -23.26 -10.29
CA ARG A 66 9.35 -22.72 -9.85
C ARG A 66 9.39 -21.19 -9.93
N ALA A 67 8.90 -20.61 -11.02
CA ALA A 67 8.87 -19.15 -11.16
C ALA A 67 7.96 -18.49 -10.12
N TYR A 68 6.79 -19.07 -9.87
CA TYR A 68 5.82 -18.62 -8.88
C TYR A 68 6.38 -18.64 -7.45
N GLU A 69 7.01 -19.75 -7.04
CA GLU A 69 7.63 -19.86 -5.72
C GLU A 69 8.93 -19.03 -5.60
N THR A 70 9.67 -18.86 -6.69
CA THR A 70 10.82 -17.93 -6.73
C THR A 70 10.37 -16.51 -6.41
N ALA A 71 9.23 -16.06 -6.95
CA ALA A 71 8.67 -14.75 -6.64
C ALA A 71 8.28 -14.62 -5.17
N ARG A 72 7.76 -15.70 -4.55
CA ARG A 72 7.44 -15.73 -3.12
C ARG A 72 8.70 -15.54 -2.28
N GLY A 73 9.78 -16.25 -2.62
CA GLY A 73 11.08 -16.09 -1.98
C GLY A 73 11.70 -14.71 -2.17
N GLN A 74 11.51 -14.08 -3.34
CA GLN A 74 11.94 -12.69 -3.58
C GLN A 74 11.22 -11.71 -2.66
N VAL A 75 9.90 -11.84 -2.53
CA VAL A 75 9.10 -11.03 -1.60
C VAL A 75 9.53 -11.27 -0.16
N ALA A 76 9.68 -12.52 0.26
CA ALA A 76 10.09 -12.87 1.62
C ALA A 76 11.42 -12.21 1.98
N ARG A 77 12.43 -12.30 1.10
CA ARG A 77 13.73 -11.64 1.30
C ARG A 77 13.61 -10.12 1.34
N PHE A 78 12.79 -9.54 0.47
CA PHE A 78 12.65 -8.08 0.38
C PHE A 78 12.11 -7.44 1.66
N ILE A 79 11.16 -8.11 2.32
CA ILE A 79 10.57 -7.62 3.58
C ILE A 79 11.24 -8.20 4.83
N ASN A 80 12.33 -8.95 4.66
CA ASN A 80 13.00 -9.73 5.70
C ASN A 80 12.03 -10.65 6.47
N ALA A 81 11.17 -11.40 5.79
CA ALA A 81 10.36 -12.44 6.41
C ALA A 81 11.23 -13.65 6.80
N ALA A 82 10.91 -14.31 7.92
CA ALA A 82 11.71 -15.43 8.39
C ALA A 82 11.54 -16.67 7.49
N ARG A 83 10.36 -16.85 6.90
CA ARG A 83 10.03 -18.01 6.06
C ARG A 83 9.15 -17.61 4.88
N GLU A 84 9.32 -18.30 3.75
CA GLU A 84 8.55 -18.02 2.53
C GLU A 84 7.06 -18.37 2.68
N CYS A 85 6.73 -19.37 3.50
CA CYS A 85 5.34 -19.75 3.82
C CYS A 85 4.55 -18.67 4.58
N GLU A 86 5.21 -17.64 5.11
CA GLU A 86 4.57 -16.48 5.74
C GLU A 86 4.02 -15.49 4.70
N ILE A 87 4.39 -15.63 3.43
CA ILE A 87 3.93 -14.80 2.33
C ILE A 87 2.68 -15.44 1.74
N ILE A 88 1.54 -14.75 1.87
CA ILE A 88 0.27 -15.14 1.28
C ILE A 88 -0.03 -14.21 0.11
N TRP A 89 -0.20 -14.79 -1.08
CA TRP A 89 -0.64 -14.06 -2.26
C TRP A 89 -2.09 -13.65 -2.13
N THR A 90 -2.34 -12.42 -2.50
CA THR A 90 -3.68 -11.83 -2.55
C THR A 90 -3.81 -11.04 -3.85
N SER A 91 -4.98 -10.49 -4.11
CA SER A 91 -5.26 -9.54 -5.19
C SER A 91 -4.77 -8.12 -4.87
N GLY A 92 -4.44 -7.83 -3.60
CA GLY A 92 -4.03 -6.52 -3.11
C GLY A 92 -4.11 -6.42 -1.58
N THR A 93 -3.62 -5.30 -1.05
CA THR A 93 -3.67 -4.96 0.39
C THR A 93 -5.06 -5.15 0.98
N THR A 94 -6.09 -4.74 0.24
CA THR A 94 -7.49 -4.84 0.68
C THR A 94 -7.90 -6.28 0.98
N GLU A 95 -7.54 -7.23 0.12
CA GLU A 95 -7.85 -8.64 0.36
C GLU A 95 -7.03 -9.19 1.53
N GLY A 96 -5.74 -8.83 1.62
CA GLY A 96 -4.89 -9.19 2.76
C GLY A 96 -5.46 -8.74 4.10
N ILE A 97 -5.90 -7.48 4.21
CA ILE A 97 -6.57 -6.98 5.41
C ILE A 97 -7.89 -7.73 5.65
N ASN A 98 -8.66 -8.06 4.61
CA ASN A 98 -9.90 -8.81 4.78
C ASN A 98 -9.66 -10.24 5.29
N ILE A 99 -8.59 -10.94 4.89
CA ILE A 99 -8.23 -12.24 5.47
C ILE A 99 -8.08 -12.13 6.98
N ILE A 100 -7.40 -11.09 7.46
CA ILE A 100 -7.22 -10.85 8.89
C ILE A 100 -8.53 -10.41 9.55
N ALA A 101 -9.20 -9.38 9.05
CA ALA A 101 -10.42 -8.86 9.66
C ALA A 101 -11.55 -9.90 9.71
N ARG A 102 -11.68 -10.76 8.68
CA ARG A 102 -12.65 -11.87 8.67
C ARG A 102 -12.29 -12.93 9.70
N GLY A 103 -11.02 -13.36 9.74
CA GLY A 103 -10.62 -14.41 10.68
C GLY A 103 -10.66 -13.95 12.14
N ILE A 104 -10.32 -12.69 12.44
CA ILE A 104 -10.39 -12.21 13.81
C ILE A 104 -11.84 -12.00 14.28
N ALA A 105 -12.79 -11.73 13.37
CA ALA A 105 -14.20 -11.53 13.74
C ALA A 105 -14.77 -12.74 14.49
N ASP A 106 -14.33 -13.96 14.17
CA ASP A 106 -14.74 -15.19 14.84
C ASP A 106 -14.08 -15.38 16.22
N ARG A 107 -13.00 -14.64 16.48
CA ARG A 107 -12.23 -14.64 17.74
C ARG A 107 -12.59 -13.46 18.65
N LEU A 108 -13.26 -12.44 18.12
CA LEU A 108 -13.70 -11.26 18.87
C LEU A 108 -14.95 -11.55 19.72
N ALA A 109 -15.18 -10.71 20.73
CA ALA A 109 -16.31 -10.78 21.64
C ALA A 109 -16.69 -9.34 22.07
N PRO A 110 -17.89 -9.09 22.63
CA PRO A 110 -18.33 -7.74 22.98
C PRO A 110 -17.45 -6.98 23.99
N ARG A 111 -16.63 -7.70 24.75
CA ARG A 111 -15.66 -7.09 25.67
C ARG A 111 -14.41 -6.53 24.97
N HIS A 112 -14.11 -6.99 23.76
CA HIS A 112 -12.89 -6.65 23.04
C HIS A 112 -13.03 -5.31 22.29
N ASN A 113 -11.89 -4.70 21.98
CA ASN A 113 -11.82 -3.56 21.07
C ASN A 113 -10.79 -3.78 19.95
N VAL A 114 -11.02 -3.09 18.83
CA VAL A 114 -10.12 -2.93 17.69
C VAL A 114 -9.72 -1.47 17.62
N VAL A 115 -8.43 -1.18 17.50
CA VAL A 115 -7.92 0.20 17.40
C VAL A 115 -7.43 0.47 15.98
N VAL A 116 -7.86 1.56 15.37
CA VAL A 116 -7.33 2.07 14.08
C VAL A 116 -7.01 3.55 14.18
N SER A 117 -6.23 4.13 13.25
CA SER A 117 -6.01 5.58 13.23
C SER A 117 -7.09 6.35 12.48
N ALA A 118 -7.18 7.66 12.69
CA ALA A 118 -8.08 8.54 11.94
C ALA A 118 -7.61 8.80 10.48
N MET A 119 -6.41 8.33 10.10
CA MET A 119 -5.85 8.52 8.76
C MET A 119 -5.91 7.28 7.87
N GLU A 120 -6.62 6.23 8.30
CA GLU A 120 -6.69 4.98 7.56
C GLU A 120 -7.33 5.16 6.18
N HIS A 121 -6.75 4.47 5.20
CA HIS A 121 -7.42 4.19 3.95
C HIS A 121 -8.65 3.29 4.21
N HIS A 122 -9.70 3.39 3.40
CA HIS A 122 -10.93 2.60 3.56
C HIS A 122 -10.68 1.08 3.62
N ALA A 123 -9.65 0.61 2.91
CA ALA A 123 -9.20 -0.79 2.98
C ALA A 123 -8.75 -1.23 4.37
N ASN A 124 -8.26 -0.31 5.21
CA ASN A 124 -7.87 -0.55 6.60
C ASN A 124 -8.83 0.08 7.61
N LEU A 125 -10.09 0.32 7.23
CA LEU A 125 -11.14 0.80 8.11
C LEU A 125 -12.41 -0.06 8.00
N VAL A 126 -12.94 -0.19 6.77
CA VAL A 126 -14.20 -0.89 6.51
C VAL A 126 -14.16 -2.35 6.98
N PRO A 127 -13.09 -3.14 6.75
CA PRO A 127 -13.05 -4.52 7.25
C PRO A 127 -13.17 -4.62 8.78
N TRP A 128 -12.56 -3.68 9.52
CA TRP A 128 -12.63 -3.65 10.98
C TRP A 128 -14.00 -3.22 11.49
N GLN A 129 -14.67 -2.28 10.81
CA GLN A 129 -16.08 -1.96 11.08
C GLN A 129 -16.96 -3.21 10.96
N GLN A 130 -16.77 -4.00 9.90
CA GLN A 130 -17.53 -5.23 9.69
C GLN A 130 -17.20 -6.32 10.73
N ALA A 131 -15.93 -6.45 11.13
CA ALA A 131 -15.50 -7.38 12.18
C ALA A 131 -16.11 -7.01 13.55
N CYS A 132 -16.07 -5.74 13.91
CA CYS A 132 -16.67 -5.21 15.14
C CYS A 132 -18.19 -5.37 15.14
N HIS A 133 -18.86 -5.04 14.03
CA HIS A 133 -20.31 -5.19 13.90
C HIS A 133 -20.78 -6.65 14.09
N ARG A 134 -20.02 -7.62 13.56
CA ARG A 134 -20.35 -9.05 13.68
C ARG A 134 -20.13 -9.62 15.07
N SER A 135 -19.04 -9.20 15.72
CA SER A 135 -18.62 -9.74 17.01
C SER A 135 -19.18 -8.99 18.22
N GLY A 136 -19.72 -7.80 18.00
CA GLY A 136 -20.12 -6.85 19.03
C GLY A 136 -18.93 -6.12 19.70
N ALA A 137 -17.70 -6.31 19.21
CA ALA A 137 -16.53 -5.60 19.70
C ALA A 137 -16.60 -4.10 19.36
N GLU A 138 -15.87 -3.29 20.13
CA GLU A 138 -15.78 -1.84 19.92
C GLU A 138 -14.71 -1.49 18.87
N LEU A 139 -15.00 -0.54 17.98
CA LEU A 139 -13.99 0.08 17.11
C LEU A 139 -13.58 1.44 17.69
N ARG A 140 -12.31 1.58 18.08
CA ARG A 140 -11.72 2.79 18.62
C ARG A 140 -10.84 3.47 17.58
N ILE A 141 -10.92 4.80 17.52
CA ILE A 141 -10.22 5.61 16.50
C ILE A 141 -9.19 6.50 17.18
N ALA A 142 -7.90 6.25 16.91
CA ALA A 142 -6.81 7.08 17.38
C ALA A 142 -6.75 8.39 16.58
N PRO A 143 -6.89 9.55 17.23
CA PRO A 143 -6.92 10.82 16.54
C PRO A 143 -5.54 11.19 15.98
N ILE A 144 -5.55 12.18 15.08
CA ILE A 144 -4.34 12.80 14.53
C ILE A 144 -4.37 14.31 14.82
N ASN A 145 -3.20 14.94 14.87
CA ASN A 145 -3.07 16.40 14.98
C ASN A 145 -3.24 17.08 13.61
N ASP A 146 -3.22 18.42 13.58
CA ASP A 146 -3.41 19.18 12.33
C ASP A 146 -2.23 19.11 11.36
N ALA A 147 -1.04 18.77 11.85
CA ALA A 147 0.10 18.44 10.98
C ALA A 147 -0.09 17.07 10.31
N GLY A 148 -1.02 16.23 10.79
CA GLY A 148 -1.28 14.92 10.23
C GLY A 148 -0.50 13.78 10.87
N ASP A 149 0.05 13.97 12.08
CA ASP A 149 0.66 12.91 12.88
C ASP A 149 -0.37 12.27 13.82
N ILE A 150 -0.25 10.96 14.07
CA ILE A 150 -1.03 10.28 15.13
C ILE A 150 -0.73 10.92 16.48
N ASP A 151 -1.77 11.25 17.24
CA ASP A 151 -1.62 11.65 18.63
C ASP A 151 -1.28 10.41 19.48
N MET A 152 0.01 10.23 19.72
CA MET A 152 0.53 9.09 20.46
C MET A 152 0.06 9.05 21.92
N THR A 153 -0.32 10.19 22.50
CA THR A 153 -0.83 10.24 23.88
C THR A 153 -2.27 9.72 23.91
N ALA A 154 -3.11 10.24 23.02
CA ALA A 154 -4.49 9.76 22.89
C ALA A 154 -4.55 8.29 22.46
N LEU A 155 -3.64 7.84 21.58
CA LEU A 155 -3.53 6.43 21.20
C LEU A 155 -3.26 5.54 22.42
N ALA A 156 -2.36 5.95 23.32
CA ALA A 156 -2.03 5.16 24.51
C ALA A 156 -3.25 4.97 25.42
N GLU A 157 -4.14 5.96 25.52
CA GLU A 157 -5.37 5.89 26.31
C GLU A 157 -6.44 4.96 25.71
N LEU A 158 -6.38 4.71 24.40
CA LEU A 158 -7.31 3.80 23.71
C LEU A 158 -6.92 2.33 23.81
N ILE A 159 -5.67 2.03 24.17
CA ILE A 159 -5.16 0.67 24.29
C ILE A 159 -5.37 0.17 25.71
N ASP A 160 -6.01 -0.99 25.85
CA ASP A 160 -6.22 -1.64 27.14
C ASP A 160 -6.02 -3.17 27.06
N SER A 161 -6.26 -3.87 28.18
CA SER A 161 -6.14 -5.33 28.26
C SER A 161 -7.18 -6.09 27.42
N ASN A 162 -8.18 -5.40 26.87
CA ASN A 162 -9.19 -5.96 25.97
C ASN A 162 -8.93 -5.60 24.49
N THR A 163 -7.91 -4.79 24.19
CA THR A 163 -7.52 -4.51 22.80
C THR A 163 -7.05 -5.80 22.15
N ALA A 164 -7.82 -6.28 21.17
CA ALA A 164 -7.55 -7.55 20.49
C ALA A 164 -6.62 -7.36 19.29
N ILE A 165 -6.77 -6.25 18.57
CA ILE A 165 -5.91 -5.89 17.45
C ILE A 165 -5.83 -4.38 17.30
N LEU A 166 -4.64 -3.89 16.99
CA LEU A 166 -4.40 -2.53 16.53
C LEU A 166 -3.97 -2.60 15.07
N SER A 167 -4.56 -1.76 14.21
CA SER A 167 -4.15 -1.64 12.82
C SER A 167 -3.93 -0.21 12.40
N VAL A 168 -2.74 0.07 11.85
CA VAL A 168 -2.43 1.41 11.32
C VAL A 168 -1.73 1.34 9.97
N ALA A 169 -1.92 2.37 9.17
CA ALA A 169 -1.10 2.62 7.99
C ALA A 169 0.37 2.81 8.40
N HIS A 170 1.30 2.16 7.67
CA HIS A 170 2.73 2.49 7.77
C HIS A 170 2.95 3.94 7.32
N ILE A 171 2.33 4.30 6.20
CA ILE A 171 2.40 5.63 5.61
C ILE A 171 1.01 6.04 5.11
N SER A 172 0.57 7.26 5.46
CA SER A 172 -0.71 7.79 4.98
C SER A 172 -0.69 7.99 3.46
N ASN A 173 -1.69 7.46 2.76
CA ASN A 173 -1.84 7.67 1.32
C ASN A 173 -2.27 9.11 0.95
N ALA A 174 -2.90 9.81 1.89
CA ALA A 174 -3.41 11.16 1.69
C ALA A 174 -2.39 12.20 2.15
N LEU A 175 -1.74 11.99 3.30
CA LEU A 175 -0.87 13.01 3.91
C LEU A 175 0.63 12.75 3.68
N GLY A 176 0.99 11.53 3.31
CA GLY A 176 2.38 11.10 3.23
C GLY A 176 3.05 10.85 4.59
N THR A 177 2.38 11.11 5.71
CA THR A 177 2.90 10.91 7.08
C THR A 177 3.45 9.51 7.26
N ILE A 178 4.69 9.39 7.73
CA ILE A 178 5.34 8.13 8.11
C ILE A 178 5.09 7.88 9.59
N ASN A 179 4.25 6.88 9.91
CA ASN A 179 3.88 6.59 11.28
C ASN A 179 5.00 5.86 12.02
N PRO A 180 5.21 6.12 13.33
CA PRO A 180 6.22 5.45 14.14
C PRO A 180 5.76 4.04 14.56
N VAL A 181 5.50 3.17 13.58
CA VAL A 181 4.86 1.85 13.76
C VAL A 181 5.59 0.95 14.75
N HIS A 182 6.92 1.03 14.83
CA HIS A 182 7.69 0.29 15.82
C HIS A 182 7.32 0.68 17.26
N LYS A 183 7.25 2.00 17.54
CA LYS A 183 6.84 2.52 18.85
C LYS A 183 5.39 2.20 19.19
N ILE A 184 4.52 2.22 18.18
CA ILE A 184 3.10 1.83 18.34
C ILE A 184 3.00 0.35 18.73
N GLY A 185 3.79 -0.52 18.08
CA GLY A 185 3.87 -1.94 18.42
C GLY A 185 4.39 -2.18 19.84
N GLU A 186 5.48 -1.52 20.24
CA GLU A 186 6.01 -1.60 21.61
C GLU A 186 4.98 -1.16 22.65
N MET A 187 4.30 -0.03 22.41
CA MET A 187 3.23 0.48 23.27
C MET A 187 2.11 -0.54 23.42
N LEU A 188 1.59 -1.07 22.30
CA LEU A 188 0.53 -2.08 22.30
C LEU A 188 0.93 -3.31 23.14
N LYS A 189 2.10 -3.88 22.86
CA LYS A 189 2.55 -5.11 23.51
C LYS A 189 2.89 -4.90 24.99
N SER A 190 3.26 -3.68 25.40
CA SER A 190 3.49 -3.35 26.81
C SER A 190 2.21 -3.37 27.65
N VAL A 191 1.06 -3.03 27.04
CA VAL A 191 -0.25 -3.03 27.70
C VAL A 191 -0.93 -4.40 27.57
N ASN A 192 -0.91 -4.98 26.37
CA ASN A 192 -1.48 -6.29 26.08
C ASN A 192 -0.56 -7.11 25.17
N PRO A 193 0.28 -8.00 25.74
CA PRO A 193 1.20 -8.84 24.98
C PRO A 193 0.50 -9.77 23.97
N SER A 194 -0.77 -10.09 24.19
CA SER A 194 -1.56 -10.97 23.32
C SER A 194 -2.30 -10.23 22.21
N ALA A 195 -2.36 -8.90 22.24
CA ALA A 195 -2.97 -8.10 21.19
C ALA A 195 -2.20 -8.25 19.88
N LEU A 196 -2.90 -8.35 18.76
CA LEU A 196 -2.29 -8.45 17.44
C LEU A 196 -1.98 -7.06 16.85
N PHE A 197 -0.97 -6.97 15.99
CA PHE A 197 -0.60 -5.72 15.33
C PHE A 197 -0.55 -5.88 13.81
N MET A 198 -1.41 -5.14 13.10
CA MET A 198 -1.50 -5.15 11.64
C MET A 198 -1.03 -3.83 11.04
N ILE A 199 -0.10 -3.89 10.10
CA ILE A 199 0.37 -2.72 9.37
C ILE A 199 -0.18 -2.74 7.93
N ASP A 200 -0.90 -1.68 7.55
CA ASP A 200 -1.18 -1.39 6.14
C ASP A 200 0.08 -0.75 5.51
N GLY A 201 0.80 -1.58 4.76
CA GLY A 201 2.05 -1.24 4.09
C GLY A 201 1.90 -0.79 2.65
N ALA A 202 0.69 -0.48 2.18
CA ALA A 202 0.42 -0.22 0.76
C ALA A 202 1.27 0.91 0.17
N GLN A 203 1.57 1.95 0.96
CA GLN A 203 2.52 3.01 0.58
C GLN A 203 3.92 2.73 1.11
N GLY A 204 4.04 2.15 2.31
CA GLY A 204 5.33 1.89 2.96
C GLY A 204 6.27 1.00 2.16
N ILE A 205 5.73 0.00 1.45
CA ILE A 205 6.54 -0.99 0.72
C ILE A 205 7.41 -0.38 -0.40
N ALA A 206 6.98 0.74 -0.99
CA ALA A 206 7.61 1.30 -2.18
C ALA A 206 8.93 2.05 -1.89
N HIS A 207 9.19 2.39 -0.61
CA HIS A 207 10.32 3.22 -0.20
C HIS A 207 11.52 2.41 0.36
N GLY A 208 11.42 1.07 0.32
CA GLY A 208 12.43 0.15 0.83
C GLY A 208 12.48 0.04 2.36
N ASP A 209 13.36 -0.83 2.88
CA ASP A 209 13.65 -1.04 4.31
C ASP A 209 12.49 -1.54 5.18
N VAL A 210 11.54 -2.24 4.59
CA VAL A 210 10.57 -2.97 5.40
C VAL A 210 11.28 -4.21 5.97
N ASP A 211 11.48 -4.21 7.29
CA ASP A 211 11.90 -5.39 8.04
C ASP A 211 10.75 -5.81 8.95
N VAL A 212 9.93 -6.76 8.52
CA VAL A 212 8.75 -7.21 9.28
C VAL A 212 9.10 -7.88 10.60
N GLN A 213 10.32 -8.43 10.72
CA GLN A 213 10.81 -8.99 11.97
C GLN A 213 11.12 -7.87 12.96
N ALA A 214 11.86 -6.84 12.54
CA ALA A 214 12.23 -5.70 13.37
C ALA A 214 11.03 -4.78 13.71
N LEU A 215 10.06 -4.65 12.80
CA LEU A 215 8.86 -3.84 13.01
C LEU A 215 7.98 -4.36 14.17
N GLY A 216 8.11 -5.63 14.55
CA GLY A 216 7.36 -6.21 15.67
C GLY A 216 5.86 -6.39 15.40
N CYS A 217 5.41 -6.21 14.15
CA CYS A 217 4.04 -6.50 13.74
C CYS A 217 3.76 -8.00 13.62
N ASP A 218 2.49 -8.37 13.65
CA ASP A 218 2.01 -9.74 13.43
C ASP A 218 1.61 -9.96 11.97
N PHE A 219 1.24 -8.87 11.29
CA PHE A 219 0.79 -8.85 9.91
C PHE A 219 1.25 -7.58 9.18
N TYR A 220 1.55 -7.71 7.89
CA TYR A 220 1.90 -6.59 7.01
C TYR A 220 1.33 -6.85 5.61
N ALA A 221 0.49 -5.95 5.09
CA ALA A 221 -0.09 -6.12 3.75
C ALA A 221 0.30 -5.00 2.78
N PHE A 222 0.53 -5.36 1.52
CA PHE A 222 0.82 -4.40 0.46
C PHE A 222 0.30 -4.84 -0.92
N SER A 223 0.22 -3.90 -1.86
CA SER A 223 -0.29 -4.11 -3.21
C SER A 223 0.82 -3.98 -4.25
N GLY A 224 0.90 -4.92 -5.20
CA GLY A 224 1.95 -4.94 -6.21
C GLY A 224 1.97 -3.70 -7.09
N HIS A 225 0.80 -3.18 -7.46
CA HIS A 225 0.66 -2.02 -8.36
C HIS A 225 1.13 -0.68 -7.78
N LYS A 226 1.56 -0.66 -6.50
CA LYS A 226 2.20 0.49 -5.84
C LYS A 226 3.70 0.30 -5.62
N VAL A 227 4.24 -0.88 -5.94
CA VAL A 227 5.67 -1.20 -5.90
C VAL A 227 6.12 -1.65 -7.29
N PHE A 228 5.73 -0.88 -8.31
CA PHE A 228 6.12 -1.05 -9.71
C PHE A 228 5.69 -2.38 -10.37
N GLY A 229 4.91 -3.20 -9.66
CA GLY A 229 4.36 -4.46 -10.12
C GLY A 229 3.02 -4.33 -10.85
N PRO A 230 2.44 -5.46 -11.27
CA PRO A 230 1.15 -5.49 -11.95
C PRO A 230 -0.03 -5.24 -11.01
N THR A 231 -1.21 -5.05 -11.61
CA THR A 231 -2.49 -5.01 -10.89
C THR A 231 -2.99 -6.43 -10.59
N GLY A 232 -3.95 -6.53 -9.66
CA GLY A 232 -4.58 -7.82 -9.31
C GLY A 232 -3.65 -8.78 -8.56
N VAL A 233 -2.58 -8.27 -7.97
CA VAL A 233 -1.69 -9.03 -7.07
C VAL A 233 -1.25 -8.15 -5.91
N GLY A 234 -1.18 -8.74 -4.73
CA GLY A 234 -0.68 -8.18 -3.50
C GLY A 234 -0.18 -9.28 -2.58
N VAL A 235 0.24 -8.87 -1.40
CA VAL A 235 0.86 -9.74 -0.41
C VAL A 235 0.29 -9.41 0.95
N LEU A 236 -0.06 -10.46 1.68
CA LEU A 236 -0.17 -10.45 3.13
C LEU A 236 1.00 -11.26 3.68
N TRP A 237 1.90 -10.61 4.40
CA TRP A 237 2.79 -11.31 5.32
C TRP A 237 2.11 -11.45 6.66
N GLY A 238 2.28 -12.59 7.32
CA GLY A 238 1.97 -12.73 8.73
C GLY A 238 2.82 -13.81 9.39
N ARG A 239 3.08 -13.65 10.68
CA ARG A 239 3.87 -14.61 11.45
C ARG A 239 3.24 -15.99 11.33
N GLU A 240 4.01 -17.00 10.96
CA GLU A 240 3.48 -18.36 10.82
C GLU A 240 2.84 -18.84 12.12
N SER A 241 3.42 -18.51 13.29
CA SER A 241 2.85 -18.87 14.60
C SER A 241 1.45 -18.30 14.85
N VAL A 242 1.05 -17.27 14.11
CA VAL A 242 -0.28 -16.65 14.15
C VAL A 242 -1.15 -17.14 12.99
N LEU A 243 -0.58 -17.28 11.79
CA LEU A 243 -1.32 -17.66 10.58
C LEU A 243 -1.63 -19.16 10.48
N ALA A 244 -0.84 -20.02 11.11
CA ALA A 244 -0.97 -21.48 10.98
C ALA A 244 -2.37 -21.99 11.35
N ASP A 245 -3.01 -21.37 12.35
CA ASP A 245 -4.36 -21.71 12.81
C ASP A 245 -5.41 -20.64 12.50
N TRP A 246 -5.05 -19.60 11.75
CA TRP A 246 -5.94 -18.47 11.47
C TRP A 246 -7.24 -18.94 10.81
N PRO A 247 -8.43 -18.41 11.14
CA PRO A 247 -9.66 -18.90 10.53
C PRO A 247 -9.65 -18.67 9.01
N VAL A 248 -10.08 -19.69 8.28
CA VAL A 248 -10.14 -19.66 6.81
C VAL A 248 -11.29 -18.76 6.37
N TRP A 249 -11.03 -17.88 5.41
CA TRP A 249 -12.07 -17.07 4.78
C TRP A 249 -12.59 -17.69 3.48
N GLN A 250 -11.73 -17.81 2.46
CA GLN A 250 -12.11 -18.39 1.17
C GLN A 250 -11.83 -19.90 1.15
N THR A 251 -12.75 -20.69 0.61
CA THR A 251 -12.63 -22.16 0.53
C THR A 251 -12.75 -22.62 -0.91
N GLY A 252 -11.93 -23.60 -1.32
CA GLY A 252 -11.96 -24.14 -2.67
C GLY A 252 -10.81 -25.11 -2.95
N GLY A 253 -10.44 -25.24 -4.24
CA GLY A 253 -9.23 -25.95 -4.64
C GLY A 253 -7.95 -25.30 -4.09
N GLU A 254 -6.82 -26.00 -4.23
CA GLU A 254 -5.47 -25.66 -3.74
C GLU A 254 -5.29 -25.58 -2.20
N MET A 255 -6.29 -25.08 -1.48
CA MET A 255 -6.20 -24.80 -0.04
C MET A 255 -6.60 -25.97 0.87
N ILE A 256 -7.06 -27.08 0.30
CA ILE A 256 -7.38 -28.33 1.00
C ILE A 256 -6.24 -29.36 0.92
N SER A 257 -6.12 -30.21 1.94
CA SER A 257 -5.26 -31.40 1.93
C SER A 257 -6.06 -32.67 1.58
N SER A 258 -7.29 -32.78 2.07
CA SER A 258 -8.21 -33.88 1.77
C SER A 258 -9.67 -33.40 1.72
N VAL A 259 -10.52 -34.08 0.96
CA VAL A 259 -11.95 -33.73 0.83
C VAL A 259 -12.82 -34.97 0.68
N THR A 260 -13.96 -34.96 1.37
CA THR A 260 -15.05 -35.92 1.23
C THR A 260 -16.34 -35.19 0.84
N TYR A 261 -17.43 -35.92 0.63
CA TYR A 261 -18.73 -35.28 0.36
C TYR A 261 -19.28 -34.47 1.56
N GLN A 262 -18.81 -34.71 2.79
CA GLN A 262 -19.34 -34.08 4.01
C GLN A 262 -18.32 -33.26 4.79
N SER A 263 -17.03 -33.35 4.47
CA SER A 263 -15.96 -32.66 5.22
C SER A 263 -14.76 -32.34 4.33
N ALA A 264 -13.96 -31.38 4.77
CA ALA A 264 -12.67 -31.05 4.17
C ALA A 264 -11.63 -30.83 5.26
N GLU A 265 -10.40 -31.22 4.98
CA GLU A 265 -9.22 -30.89 5.79
C GLU A 265 -8.39 -29.84 5.05
N TRP A 266 -7.87 -28.88 5.80
CA TRP A 266 -7.11 -27.78 5.22
C TRP A 266 -5.67 -28.18 4.96
N ASN A 267 -5.06 -27.56 3.95
CA ASN A 267 -3.62 -27.65 3.70
C ASN A 267 -2.84 -26.83 4.78
N ILE A 268 -1.52 -26.80 4.68
CA ILE A 268 -0.66 -25.93 5.48
C ILE A 268 -0.39 -24.59 4.76
N LEU A 269 0.24 -23.66 5.45
CA LEU A 269 0.69 -22.40 4.85
C LEU A 269 1.73 -22.65 3.74
N PRO A 270 1.73 -21.83 2.66
CA PRO A 270 0.83 -20.70 2.42
C PRO A 270 -0.51 -21.11 1.80
N SER A 271 -0.58 -22.29 1.17
CA SER A 271 -1.74 -22.74 0.37
C SER A 271 -3.06 -22.74 1.14
N ARG A 272 -3.04 -22.97 2.47
CA ARG A 272 -4.23 -22.89 3.34
C ARG A 272 -5.03 -21.59 3.19
N LEU A 273 -4.37 -20.48 2.84
CA LEU A 273 -5.00 -19.17 2.71
C LEU A 273 -5.06 -18.68 1.24
N GLU A 274 -4.75 -19.55 0.27
CA GLU A 274 -4.71 -19.25 -1.17
C GLU A 274 -5.69 -20.16 -1.92
N ALA A 275 -6.98 -19.81 -1.90
CA ALA A 275 -8.03 -20.63 -2.50
C ALA A 275 -8.10 -20.45 -4.04
N GLY A 276 -8.14 -21.57 -4.76
CA GLY A 276 -8.30 -21.61 -6.21
C GLY A 276 -7.01 -21.29 -6.99
N THR A 277 -7.13 -21.23 -8.32
CA THR A 277 -5.99 -20.88 -9.19
C THR A 277 -5.54 -19.44 -8.91
N PRO A 278 -4.28 -19.19 -8.53
CA PRO A 278 -3.81 -17.85 -8.21
C PRO A 278 -3.53 -17.02 -9.46
N ASN A 279 -3.26 -15.73 -9.27
CA ASN A 279 -2.71 -14.87 -10.33
C ASN A 279 -1.21 -15.17 -10.53
N ILE A 280 -0.90 -16.26 -11.24
CA ILE A 280 0.45 -16.79 -11.42
C ILE A 280 1.35 -15.76 -12.13
N ALA A 281 0.91 -15.24 -13.28
CA ALA A 281 1.65 -14.24 -14.05
C ALA A 281 1.92 -12.97 -13.21
N GLY A 282 0.90 -12.52 -12.46
CA GLY A 282 0.99 -11.35 -11.60
C GLY A 282 2.02 -11.52 -10.48
N ALA A 283 2.02 -12.67 -9.81
CA ALA A 283 2.99 -12.99 -8.76
C ALA A 283 4.43 -13.03 -9.30
N ILE A 284 4.66 -13.68 -10.44
CA ILE A 284 5.99 -13.74 -11.08
C ILE A 284 6.49 -12.33 -11.44
N ALA A 285 5.63 -11.52 -12.04
CA ALA A 285 5.97 -10.14 -12.41
C ALA A 285 6.14 -9.21 -11.19
N LEU A 286 5.40 -9.45 -10.09
CA LEU A 286 5.64 -8.77 -8.81
C LEU A 286 7.01 -9.15 -8.24
N GLY A 287 7.39 -10.43 -8.25
CA GLY A 287 8.73 -10.87 -7.86
C GLY A 287 9.82 -10.18 -8.69
N THR A 288 9.57 -10.02 -10.00
CA THR A 288 10.45 -9.26 -10.91
C THR A 288 10.57 -7.80 -10.50
N ALA A 289 9.46 -7.13 -10.18
CA ALA A 289 9.44 -5.73 -9.72
C ALA A 289 10.22 -5.54 -8.42
N ILE A 290 10.01 -6.45 -7.45
CA ILE A 290 10.69 -6.45 -6.16
C ILE A 290 12.19 -6.67 -6.33
N ASN A 291 12.58 -7.65 -7.15
CA ASN A 291 13.98 -7.91 -7.44
C ASN A 291 14.65 -6.73 -8.15
N TRP A 292 13.96 -6.11 -9.10
CA TRP A 292 14.41 -4.89 -9.77
C TRP A 292 14.62 -3.74 -8.78
N LEU A 293 13.66 -3.49 -7.89
CA LEU A 293 13.75 -2.42 -6.89
C LEU A 293 14.88 -2.68 -5.89
N SER A 294 15.07 -3.94 -5.49
CA SER A 294 16.14 -4.37 -4.56
C SER A 294 17.56 -4.15 -5.10
N GLN A 295 17.71 -4.03 -6.43
CA GLN A 295 18.99 -3.80 -7.08
C GLN A 295 19.31 -2.31 -7.25
N GLN A 296 18.38 -1.42 -6.92
CA GLN A 296 18.56 0.03 -7.04
C GLN A 296 19.35 0.62 -5.86
N ASP A 297 19.88 1.82 -6.06
CA ASP A 297 20.53 2.65 -5.04
C ASP A 297 19.47 3.20 -4.06
N LEU A 298 19.02 2.38 -3.09
CA LEU A 298 17.93 2.73 -2.15
C LEU A 298 18.20 4.01 -1.36
N GLU A 299 19.44 4.26 -0.97
CA GLU A 299 19.83 5.50 -0.28
C GLU A 299 19.67 6.71 -1.23
N GLY A 300 20.18 6.59 -2.46
CA GLY A 300 20.00 7.61 -3.48
C GLY A 300 18.54 7.87 -3.85
N LEU A 301 17.71 6.82 -3.93
CA LEU A 301 16.27 6.90 -4.17
C LEU A 301 15.57 7.72 -3.08
N ARG A 302 15.86 7.44 -1.81
CA ARG A 302 15.28 8.21 -0.69
C ARG A 302 15.75 9.65 -0.69
N ALA A 303 17.04 9.89 -0.91
CA ALA A 303 17.57 11.24 -0.99
C ALA A 303 16.90 12.05 -2.12
N HIS A 304 16.61 11.39 -3.24
CA HIS A 304 15.87 11.97 -4.36
C HIS A 304 14.42 12.30 -3.98
N GLU A 305 13.66 11.33 -3.45
CA GLU A 305 12.26 11.57 -3.02
C GLU A 305 12.15 12.66 -1.96
N GLN A 306 13.09 12.71 -1.00
CA GLN A 306 13.17 13.78 0.00
C GLN A 306 13.49 15.13 -0.64
N THR A 307 14.28 15.16 -1.71
CA THR A 307 14.55 16.39 -2.47
C THR A 307 13.29 16.86 -3.21
N LEU A 308 12.54 15.94 -3.81
CA LEU A 308 11.29 16.26 -4.50
C LEU A 308 10.25 16.86 -3.55
N ILE A 309 9.99 16.24 -2.39
CA ILE A 309 8.97 16.76 -1.46
C ILE A 309 9.37 18.09 -0.86
N ARG A 310 10.64 18.26 -0.46
CA ARG A 310 11.15 19.53 0.07
C ARG A 310 11.00 20.65 -0.95
N TYR A 311 11.38 20.40 -2.21
CA TYR A 311 11.21 21.39 -3.27
C TYR A 311 9.73 21.72 -3.52
N ALA A 312 8.86 20.70 -3.56
CA ALA A 312 7.43 20.91 -3.71
C ALA A 312 6.84 21.75 -2.56
N ASP A 313 7.31 21.57 -1.33
CA ASP A 313 6.90 22.35 -0.17
C ASP A 313 7.32 23.82 -0.27
N GLU A 314 8.56 24.08 -0.68
CA GLU A 314 9.08 25.43 -0.91
C GLU A 314 8.26 26.16 -1.98
N ARG A 315 7.90 25.47 -3.07
CA ARG A 315 7.08 26.04 -4.14
C ARG A 315 5.63 26.23 -3.69
N ALA A 316 5.06 25.29 -2.95
CA ALA A 316 3.70 25.40 -2.40
C ALA A 316 3.55 26.60 -1.46
N ALA A 317 4.55 26.89 -0.63
CA ALA A 317 4.54 28.05 0.27
C ALA A 317 4.49 29.40 -0.46
N GLN A 318 4.86 29.43 -1.75
CA GLN A 318 4.86 30.66 -2.57
C GLN A 318 3.53 30.90 -3.30
N VAL A 319 2.64 29.90 -3.36
CA VAL A 319 1.35 30.00 -4.06
C VAL A 319 0.30 30.60 -3.13
N SER A 320 -0.07 31.85 -3.37
CA SER A 320 -1.15 32.50 -2.63
C SER A 320 -2.48 31.76 -2.84
N GLY A 321 -3.16 31.42 -1.75
CA GLY A 321 -4.43 30.68 -1.77
C GLY A 321 -4.27 29.15 -1.75
N LEU A 322 -3.05 28.62 -1.82
CA LEU A 322 -2.80 27.19 -1.65
C LEU A 322 -2.64 26.85 -0.17
N ARG A 323 -3.39 25.84 0.29
CA ARG A 323 -3.24 25.26 1.63
C ARG A 323 -2.85 23.79 1.50
N GLN A 324 -1.70 23.43 2.05
CA GLN A 324 -1.28 22.03 2.20
C GLN A 324 -2.12 21.32 3.26
N ILE A 325 -2.42 20.03 3.03
CA ILE A 325 -3.16 19.17 3.94
C ILE A 325 -2.22 18.07 4.43
N GLY A 326 -1.90 18.10 5.72
CA GLY A 326 -0.82 17.30 6.29
C GLY A 326 0.53 17.98 6.01
N THR A 327 1.26 18.27 7.09
CA THR A 327 2.60 18.91 7.09
C THR A 327 3.50 18.24 8.12
N ALA A 328 3.30 16.95 8.35
CA ALA A 328 4.11 16.14 9.24
C ALA A 328 5.59 16.24 8.85
N GLU A 329 6.47 16.34 9.83
CA GLU A 329 7.92 16.48 9.61
C GLU A 329 8.48 15.28 8.84
N LYS A 330 7.99 14.07 9.16
CA LYS A 330 8.37 12.82 8.50
C LYS A 330 7.30 12.40 7.52
N ARG A 331 7.50 12.73 6.24
CA ARG A 331 6.61 12.30 5.16
C ARG A 331 7.35 11.86 3.91
N ILE A 332 6.67 11.03 3.12
CA ILE A 332 7.06 10.70 1.74
C ILE A 332 6.63 11.80 0.77
N GLY A 333 6.95 11.62 -0.51
CA GLY A 333 6.57 12.51 -1.60
C GLY A 333 5.08 12.54 -1.91
N VAL A 334 4.24 12.97 -0.97
CA VAL A 334 2.80 13.20 -1.18
C VAL A 334 2.47 14.62 -0.76
N LEU A 335 2.04 15.43 -1.73
CA LEU A 335 1.54 16.78 -1.56
C LEU A 335 0.02 16.78 -1.76
N SER A 336 -0.73 16.71 -0.66
CA SER A 336 -2.17 17.01 -0.67
C SER A 336 -2.39 18.50 -0.44
N PHE A 337 -3.27 19.11 -1.22
CA PHE A 337 -3.55 20.53 -1.13
C PHE A 337 -4.97 20.88 -1.57
N VAL A 338 -5.40 22.07 -1.16
CA VAL A 338 -6.58 22.75 -1.68
C VAL A 338 -6.19 24.15 -2.14
N LEU A 339 -6.89 24.66 -3.16
CA LEU A 339 -6.80 26.06 -3.57
C LEU A 339 -8.04 26.79 -3.08
N SER A 340 -7.88 28.05 -2.67
CA SER A 340 -9.02 28.91 -2.33
C SER A 340 -9.93 29.17 -3.54
N GLN A 341 -9.38 29.05 -4.76
CA GLN A 341 -10.07 29.21 -6.02
C GLN A 341 -10.48 27.83 -6.55
N GLY A 342 -11.80 27.58 -6.62
CA GLY A 342 -12.39 26.39 -7.24
C GLY A 342 -12.34 25.10 -6.41
N HIS A 343 -13.07 24.09 -6.89
CA HIS A 343 -13.06 22.77 -6.26
C HIS A 343 -11.85 21.95 -6.71
N ALA A 344 -11.39 21.02 -5.86
CA ALA A 344 -10.27 20.14 -6.19
C ALA A 344 -10.45 19.41 -7.54
N ALA A 345 -11.69 19.02 -7.88
CA ALA A 345 -12.02 18.40 -9.15
C ALA A 345 -11.72 19.30 -10.36
N ASP A 346 -12.03 20.60 -10.27
CA ASP A 346 -11.76 21.56 -11.34
C ASP A 346 -10.25 21.77 -11.51
N VAL A 347 -9.51 21.86 -10.39
CA VAL A 347 -8.04 21.94 -10.40
C VAL A 347 -7.43 20.73 -11.12
N GLY A 348 -7.89 19.52 -10.79
CA GLY A 348 -7.44 18.30 -11.46
C GLY A 348 -7.74 18.28 -12.95
N PHE A 349 -8.95 18.70 -13.35
CA PHE A 349 -9.31 18.80 -14.77
C PHE A 349 -8.42 19.79 -15.54
N LEU A 350 -8.17 20.98 -14.96
CA LEU A 350 -7.34 22.00 -15.57
C LEU A 350 -5.86 21.56 -15.66
N LEU A 351 -5.36 20.82 -14.68
CA LEU A 351 -4.01 20.25 -14.72
C LEU A 351 -3.90 19.11 -15.74
N ASP A 352 -4.91 18.25 -15.88
CA ASP A 352 -4.95 17.20 -16.91
C ASP A 352 -4.85 17.81 -18.32
N ARG A 353 -5.58 18.89 -18.60
CA ARG A 353 -5.46 19.64 -19.88
C ARG A 353 -4.08 20.26 -20.09
N GLN A 354 -3.25 20.31 -19.06
CA GLN A 354 -1.87 20.75 -19.09
C GLN A 354 -0.85 19.60 -19.17
N GLY A 355 -1.31 18.35 -19.26
CA GLY A 355 -0.47 17.15 -19.31
C GLY A 355 -0.06 16.63 -17.93
N ILE A 356 -0.61 17.19 -16.85
CA ILE A 356 -0.21 16.91 -15.46
C ILE A 356 -1.29 16.04 -14.79
N ALA A 357 -0.95 14.79 -14.54
CA ALA A 357 -1.85 13.83 -13.91
C ALA A 357 -1.70 13.88 -12.38
N ILE A 358 -2.73 14.36 -11.70
CA ILE A 358 -2.86 14.31 -10.24
C ILE A 358 -4.16 13.59 -9.84
N ARG A 359 -4.31 13.25 -8.56
CA ARG A 359 -5.57 12.72 -8.00
C ARG A 359 -6.42 13.85 -7.41
N THR A 360 -7.73 13.71 -7.48
CA THR A 360 -8.67 14.57 -6.75
C THR A 360 -9.73 13.74 -6.04
N GLY A 361 -10.34 14.30 -4.99
CA GLY A 361 -11.42 13.66 -4.23
C GLY A 361 -10.99 13.31 -2.81
N ASN A 362 -11.59 12.25 -2.25
CA ASN A 362 -11.36 11.85 -0.86
C ASN A 362 -10.19 10.88 -0.67
N HIS A 363 -9.55 10.43 -1.75
CA HIS A 363 -8.44 9.47 -1.76
C HIS A 363 -8.74 8.16 -1.01
N CYS A 364 -10.00 7.74 -0.94
CA CYS A 364 -10.46 6.63 -0.11
C CYS A 364 -10.08 6.80 1.38
N ALA A 365 -10.12 8.04 1.87
CA ALA A 365 -9.86 8.45 3.25
C ALA A 365 -10.89 9.53 3.64
N GLU A 366 -12.17 9.25 3.40
CA GLU A 366 -13.27 10.22 3.62
C GLU A 366 -13.36 10.76 5.06
N PRO A 367 -13.28 9.92 6.12
CA PRO A 367 -13.26 10.44 7.50
C PRO A 367 -12.10 11.40 7.78
N LEU A 368 -10.95 11.17 7.13
CA LEU A 368 -9.80 12.06 7.23
C LEU A 368 -10.09 13.42 6.58
N MET A 369 -10.74 13.44 5.42
CA MET A 369 -11.15 14.69 4.76
C MET A 369 -12.15 15.46 5.63
N GLU A 370 -13.14 14.76 6.20
CA GLU A 370 -14.12 15.35 7.12
C GLU A 370 -13.45 15.98 8.34
N ARG A 371 -12.45 15.30 8.94
CA ARG A 371 -11.63 15.87 10.04
C ARG A 371 -10.99 17.20 9.65
N PHE A 372 -10.52 17.35 8.42
CA PHE A 372 -9.93 18.59 7.92
C PHE A 372 -10.97 19.62 7.42
N GLY A 373 -12.27 19.33 7.55
CA GLY A 373 -13.36 20.16 7.06
C GLY A 373 -13.43 20.25 5.53
N LEU A 374 -13.04 19.17 4.84
CA LEU A 374 -12.94 19.11 3.38
C LEU A 374 -13.86 18.04 2.79
N SER A 375 -14.45 18.32 1.62
CA SER A 375 -15.11 17.30 0.80
C SER A 375 -14.11 16.48 -0.02
N GLY A 376 -12.87 16.97 -0.16
CA GLY A 376 -11.77 16.32 -0.87
C GLY A 376 -10.60 17.28 -1.08
N SER A 377 -9.49 16.75 -1.60
CA SER A 377 -8.29 17.52 -1.91
C SER A 377 -7.72 17.14 -3.29
N ALA A 378 -6.87 18.01 -3.83
CA ALA A 378 -5.96 17.63 -4.90
C ALA A 378 -4.73 16.96 -4.28
N ARG A 379 -4.16 15.95 -4.95
CA ARG A 379 -2.98 15.24 -4.48
C ARG A 379 -2.01 14.98 -5.62
N ALA A 380 -0.84 15.59 -5.53
CA ALA A 380 0.33 15.23 -6.31
C ALA A 380 1.20 14.28 -5.47
N SER A 381 1.56 13.13 -6.03
CA SER A 381 2.36 12.11 -5.37
C SER A 381 3.53 11.76 -6.28
N PHE A 382 4.74 11.92 -5.74
CA PHE A 382 6.01 11.73 -6.42
C PHE A 382 6.51 10.30 -6.23
N SER A 383 7.36 9.86 -7.15
CA SER A 383 8.06 8.58 -7.09
C SER A 383 9.48 8.73 -7.62
N ILE A 384 10.22 7.63 -7.60
CA ILE A 384 11.64 7.52 -7.94
C ILE A 384 12.01 7.98 -9.35
N TYR A 385 11.04 8.05 -10.27
CA TYR A 385 11.24 8.53 -11.63
C TYR A 385 10.81 9.98 -11.83
N ASN A 386 10.19 10.65 -10.86
CA ASN A 386 9.79 12.05 -11.04
C ASN A 386 10.96 13.01 -10.91
N THR A 387 10.84 14.21 -11.46
CA THR A 387 11.92 15.21 -11.49
C THR A 387 11.51 16.55 -10.85
N VAL A 388 12.50 17.38 -10.53
CA VAL A 388 12.29 18.77 -10.09
C VAL A 388 11.59 19.59 -11.17
N ASP A 389 11.95 19.38 -12.44
CA ASP A 389 11.31 20.06 -13.58
C ASP A 389 9.81 19.72 -13.67
N GLU A 390 9.41 18.48 -13.38
CA GLU A 390 7.99 18.09 -13.32
C GLU A 390 7.24 18.80 -12.18
N ILE A 391 7.92 19.12 -11.07
CA ILE A 391 7.38 19.94 -9.98
C ILE A 391 7.21 21.39 -10.46
N ASP A 392 8.17 21.95 -11.19
CA ASP A 392 8.02 23.30 -11.75
C ASP A 392 6.87 23.40 -12.74
N LEU A 393 6.66 22.36 -13.55
CA LEU A 393 5.50 22.25 -14.44
C LEU A 393 4.19 22.15 -13.63
N LEU A 394 4.17 21.38 -12.55
CA LEU A 394 3.02 21.32 -11.63
C LEU A 394 2.65 22.71 -11.12
N PHE A 395 3.61 23.47 -10.56
CA PHE A 395 3.33 24.78 -9.98
C PHE A 395 2.99 25.84 -11.03
N THR A 396 3.62 25.79 -12.20
CA THR A 396 3.20 26.61 -13.36
C THR A 396 1.76 26.29 -13.77
N GLY A 397 1.39 25.01 -13.74
CA GLY A 397 0.04 24.54 -14.04
C GLY A 397 -0.99 24.97 -12.99
N ILE A 398 -0.62 24.96 -11.71
CA ILE A 398 -1.44 25.42 -10.58
C ILE A 398 -1.74 26.92 -10.72
N GLU A 399 -0.73 27.75 -10.99
CA GLU A 399 -0.95 29.20 -11.15
C GLU A 399 -1.87 29.49 -12.35
N LYS A 400 -1.72 28.76 -13.46
CA LYS A 400 -2.64 28.87 -14.60
C LYS A 400 -4.06 28.43 -14.25
N ALA A 401 -4.20 27.30 -13.55
CA ALA A 401 -5.51 26.82 -13.12
C ALA A 401 -6.20 27.83 -12.20
N LYS A 402 -5.45 28.41 -11.25
CA LYS A 402 -5.92 29.46 -10.36
C LYS A 402 -6.45 30.68 -11.13
N MET A 403 -5.68 31.22 -12.10
CA MET A 403 -6.14 32.34 -12.94
C MET A 403 -7.42 32.04 -13.75
N MET A 404 -7.69 30.78 -14.05
CA MET A 404 -8.90 30.36 -14.79
C MET A 404 -10.12 30.12 -13.88
N LEU A 405 -9.89 30.01 -12.56
CA LEU A 405 -10.90 29.77 -11.53
C LEU A 405 -11.24 31.03 -10.73
N GLU A 406 -10.45 32.09 -10.89
CA GLU A 406 -10.80 33.48 -10.53
C GLU A 406 -11.86 34.03 -11.49
#